data_AF-A0A831M155-F1
#
_entry.id   AF-A0A831M155-F1
#
_cell.length_a   1.000
_cell.length_b   1.000
_cell.length_c   1.000
_cell.angle_alpha   90.00
_cell.angle_beta   90.00
_cell.angle_gamma   90.00
#
_symmetry.space_group_name_H-M   'P 1'
#
loop_
_entity.id
_entity.type
_entity.pdbx_description
1 polymer ?
#
loop_
_entity_poly.entity_id
_entity_poly.type
_entity_poly.pdbx_seq_one_letter_code
_entity_poly.pdbx_strand_id
1 'polypeptide(L)' 'MRQYTGKELSAMTGLPPNEVNTAVRELERMGAVDLHIRASSEPYLFSSVALTAKGRVIFQETKMPGCDT' A
#
# COMPACT_ATOMS: atom_id res chain seq x y z
N MET A 1 -8.57 -10.54 -4.17
CA MET A 1 -7.88 -9.47 -3.41
C MET A 1 -7.63 -8.33 -4.37
N ARG A 2 -7.92 -7.08 -3.97
CA ARG A 2 -7.76 -5.90 -4.84
C ARG A 2 -6.28 -5.52 -4.88
N GLN A 3 -5.72 -5.42 -6.08
CA GLN A 3 -4.33 -5.03 -6.31
C GLN A 3 -4.30 -3.60 -6.86
N TYR A 4 -3.28 -2.83 -6.49
CA TYR A 4 -3.10 -1.46 -6.96
C TYR A 4 -1.72 -1.32 -7.61
N THR A 5 -1.64 -0.56 -8.69
CA THR A 5 -0.38 -0.21 -9.33
C THR A 5 0.23 1.05 -8.71
N GLY A 6 1.54 1.25 -8.86
CA GLY A 6 2.20 2.48 -8.40
C GLY A 6 1.58 3.74 -9.01
N LYS A 7 1.15 3.68 -10.28
CA LYS A 7 0.45 4.78 -10.96
C LYS A 7 -0.88 5.11 -10.31
N GLU A 8 -1.68 4.11 -9.93
CA GLU A 8 -2.95 4.33 -9.23
C GLU A 8 -2.72 4.93 -7.85
N LEU A 9 -1.72 4.44 -7.11
CA LEU A 9 -1.37 4.99 -5.81
C LEU A 9 -0.91 6.45 -5.91
N SER A 10 -0.04 6.77 -6.86
CA SER A 10 0.35 8.16 -7.12
C SER A 10 -0.84 9.04 -7.50
N ALA A 11 -1.79 8.53 -8.30
CA ALA A 11 -2.98 9.28 -8.67
C ALA A 11 -3.94 9.51 -7.49
N MET A 12 -4.08 8.54 -6.57
CA MET A 12 -4.95 8.65 -5.40
C MET A 12 -4.35 9.50 -4.28
N THR A 13 -3.03 9.42 -4.10
CA THR A 13 -2.32 10.08 -2.99
C THR A 13 -1.72 11.42 -3.39
N GLY A 14 -1.57 11.69 -4.69
CA GLY A 14 -0.81 12.84 -5.21
C GLY A 14 0.71 12.72 -4.99
N LEU A 15 1.20 11.59 -4.46
CA LEU A 15 2.61 11.40 -4.15
C LEU A 15 3.42 11.06 -5.39
N PRO A 16 4.65 11.59 -5.51
CA PRO A 16 5.56 11.21 -6.58
C PRO A 16 6.00 9.74 -6.43
N PRO A 17 6.47 9.09 -7.50
CA PRO A 17 6.82 7.67 -7.49
C PRO A 17 7.86 7.32 -6.42
N ASN A 18 8.80 8.20 -6.10
CA ASN A 18 9.81 7.98 -5.05
C ASN A 18 9.19 7.88 -3.64
N GLU A 19 8.23 8.75 -3.35
CA GLU A 19 7.48 8.75 -2.08
C GLU A 19 6.58 7.52 -2.00
N VAL A 20 5.88 7.19 -3.10
CA VAL A 20 5.08 5.95 -3.17
C VAL A 20 5.94 4.72 -2.93
N ASN A 21 7.10 4.62 -3.60
CA ASN A 21 8.04 3.51 -3.41
C ASN A 21 8.49 3.38 -1.95
N THR A 22 8.74 4.51 -1.29
CA THR A 22 9.16 4.53 0.12
C THR A 22 8.00 4.09 1.02
N ALA A 23 6.81 4.66 0.84
CA ALA A 23 5.63 4.34 1.63
C ALA A 23 5.23 2.86 1.52
N VAL A 24 5.20 2.29 0.30
CA VAL A 24 4.80 0.89 0.14
C VAL A 24 5.84 -0.07 0.73
N ARG A 25 7.13 0.30 0.72
CA ARG A 25 8.20 -0.51 1.30
C ARG A 25 8.13 -0.53 2.83
N GLU A 26 7.78 0.58 3.45
CA GLU A 26 7.56 0.64 4.89
C GLU A 26 6.30 -0.17 5.29
N LEU A 27 5.22 -0.09 4.51
CA LEU A 27 4.03 -0.92 4.73
C LEU A 27 4.32 -2.41 4.55
N GLU A 28 5.19 -2.78 3.62
CA GLU A 28 5.63 -4.16 3.40
C GLU A 28 6.45 -4.66 4.59
N ARG A 29 7.40 -3.85 5.09
CA ARG A 29 8.16 -4.15 6.32
C ARG A 29 7.28 -4.37 7.54
N MET A 30 6.16 -3.64 7.65
CA MET A 30 5.17 -3.86 8.72
C MET A 30 4.33 -5.13 8.53
N GLY A 31 4.41 -5.77 7.36
CA GLY A 31 3.58 -6.89 6.94
C GLY A 31 2.15 -6.48 6.59
N ALA A 32 1.90 -5.18 6.37
CA ALA A 32 0.57 -4.65 6.06
C ALA A 32 0.21 -4.84 4.57
N VAL A 33 1.20 -4.84 3.69
CA VAL A 33 1.02 -5.06 2.25
C VAL A 33 2.03 -6.05 1.71
N ASP A 34 1.66 -6.68 0.59
CA ASP A 34 2.49 -7.59 -0.18
C ASP A 34 2.84 -6.92 -1.51
N LEU A 35 4.14 -6.88 -1.85
CA LEU A 35 4.64 -6.23 -3.06
C LEU A 35 5.04 -7.27 -4.10
N HIS A 36 4.39 -7.19 -5.26
CA HIS A 36 4.80 -7.97 -6.42
C HIS A 36 5.83 -7.17 -7.22
N ILE A 37 7.09 -7.61 -7.20
CA ILE A 37 8.19 -6.98 -7.92
C ILE A 37 8.34 -7.64 -9.30
N ARG A 38 8.36 -6.84 -10.37
CA ARG A 38 8.78 -7.28 -11.72
C ARG A 38 9.86 -6.34 -12.24
N ALA A 39 10.77 -6.89 -13.05
CA ALA A 39 11.97 -6.22 -13.53
C ALA A 39 11.75 -5.01 -14.47
N SER A 40 10.51 -4.65 -14.81
CA SER A 40 10.21 -3.57 -15.79
C SER A 40 9.12 -2.61 -15.30
N SER A 41 9.19 -2.19 -14.03
CA SER A 41 8.17 -1.33 -13.41
C SER A 41 8.62 0.11 -13.16
N GLU A 42 9.75 0.56 -13.73
CA GLU A 42 10.23 1.94 -13.62
C GLU A 42 9.13 2.96 -14.02
N PRO A 43 8.90 4.03 -13.24
CA PRO A 43 9.67 4.54 -12.09
C PRO A 43 9.33 3.91 -10.73
N TYR A 44 8.50 2.88 -10.69
CA TYR A 44 8.09 2.19 -9.46
C TYR A 44 8.94 0.93 -9.21
N LEU A 45 9.30 0.69 -7.95
CA LEU A 45 10.10 -0.49 -7.57
C LEU A 45 9.26 -1.78 -7.47
N PHE A 46 7.97 -1.70 -7.80
CA PHE A 46 7.01 -2.79 -7.72
C PHE A 46 6.01 -2.69 -8.87
N SER A 47 5.50 -3.84 -9.30
CA SER A 47 4.47 -3.93 -10.34
C SER A 47 3.07 -3.75 -9.76
N SER A 48 2.81 -4.31 -8.58
CA SER A 48 1.50 -4.25 -7.93
C SER A 48 1.65 -4.43 -6.41
N VAL A 49 0.75 -3.80 -5.66
CA VAL A 49 0.65 -3.96 -4.20
C VAL A 49 -0.71 -4.57 -3.86
N ALA A 50 -0.72 -5.48 -2.87
CA ALA A 50 -1.94 -6.07 -2.32
C ALA A 50 -1.97 -5.93 -0.80
N LEU A 51 -3.15 -5.63 -0.24
CA LEU A 51 -3.35 -5.61 1.21
C LEU A 51 -3.34 -7.03 1.79
N THR A 52 -2.50 -7.25 2.80
CA THR A 52 -2.47 -8.53 3.54
C THR A 52 -3.63 -8.61 4.52
N ALA A 53 -3.87 -9.80 5.08
CA ALA A 53 -4.85 -9.96 6.17
C ALA A 53 -4.47 -9.09 7.39
N LYS A 54 -3.19 -9.02 7.73
CA LYS A 54 -2.67 -8.18 8.82
C LYS A 54 -2.91 -6.69 8.56
N GLY A 55 -2.62 -6.21 7.35
CA GLY A 55 -2.89 -4.83 6.97
C GLY A 55 -4.37 -4.46 7.06
N ARG A 56 -5.26 -5.38 6.72
CA ARG A 56 -6.71 -5.16 6.87
C ARG A 56 -7.18 -5.07 8.31
N VAL A 57 -6.52 -5.75 9.24
CA VAL A 57 -6.81 -5.62 10.68
C VAL A 57 -6.32 -4.27 11.18
N ILE A 58 -5.06 -3.92 10.89
CA ILE A 58 -4.46 -2.62 11.26
C ILE A 58 -5.33 -1.46 10.77
N PHE A 59 -5.78 -1.49 9.50
CA PHE A 59 -6.63 -0.44 8.94
C PHE A 59 -8.09 -0.48 9.43
N GLN A 60 -8.62 -1.65 9.84
CA GLN A 60 -9.95 -1.71 10.45
C GLN A 60 -9.95 -1.09 11.84
N GLU A 61 -8.91 -1.32 12.64
CA GLU A 61 -8.76 -0.68 13.95
C GLU A 61 -8.65 0.85 13.83
N THR A 62 -8.01 1.37 12.78
CA THR A 62 -7.94 2.82 12.56
C THR A 62 -9.26 3.44 12.08
N LYS A 63 -10.20 2.63 11.58
CA LYS A 63 -11.49 3.09 11.03
C LYS A 63 -12.68 2.77 11.95
N MET A 64 -12.43 2.29 13.16
CA MET A 64 -13.45 2.31 14.22
C MET A 64 -13.37 3.68 14.90
N PRO A 65 -14.22 4.67 14.55
CA PRO A 65 -14.52 5.72 15.51
C PRO A 65 -15.05 5.01 16.76
N GLY A 66 -14.65 5.48 17.94
CA GLY A 66 -15.22 5.06 19.19
C GLY A 66 -16.72 4.90 19.03
N CYS A 67 -17.22 3.70 19.30
CA CYS A 67 -18.62 3.53 19.61
C CYS A 67 -18.77 4.11 21.03
N ASP A 68 -18.80 5.45 21.11
CA ASP A 68 -19.23 6.18 22.29
C ASP A 68 -20.69 5.75 22.55
N THR A 69 -20.85 4.85 23.51
CA THR A 69 -22.14 4.45 24.11
C THR A 69 -22.51 5.45 25.19
#